data_AF-A0AAX6IEY6-F1
#
_entry.id   AF-A0AAX6IEY6-F1
#
_cell.length_a   1.000
_cell.length_b   1.000
_cell.length_c   1.000
_cell.angle_alpha   90.00
_cell.angle_beta   90.00
_cell.angle_gamma   90.00
#
_symmetry.space_group_name_H-M   'P 1'
#
loop_
_entity.id
_entity.type
_entity.pdbx_description
1 polymer ?
#
loop_
_entity_poly.entity_id
_entity_poly.type
_entity_poly.pdbx_seq_one_letter_code
_entity_poly.pdbx_strand_id
1 'polypeptide(L)'
;MSTDSGSTVKRWLRREIIVHHIHGVVESFGRKRKQKEGTKVATHEEKREEFRRLLLDAAKPFVLQQAERFVSEVELFLASGLNIEAYDKVYMQHLAGMSTAAK
;
A
#
# COMPACT_ATOMS: atom_id res chain seq x y z
N MET A 1 9.72 32.26 -0.27
CA MET A 1 8.67 31.25 -0.52
C MET A 1 9.29 29.89 -0.25
N SER A 2 9.13 29.38 0.97
CA SER A 2 9.71 28.10 1.40
C SER A 2 8.87 26.95 0.87
N THR A 3 9.48 26.06 0.10
CA THR A 3 8.90 24.77 -0.27
C THR A 3 8.97 23.84 0.94
N ASP A 4 7.80 23.44 1.43
CA ASP A 4 7.61 22.47 2.50
C ASP A 4 8.15 21.11 2.06
N SER A 5 9.42 20.86 2.37
CA SER A 5 10.09 19.58 2.17
C SER A 5 9.50 18.46 3.02
N GLY A 6 8.71 18.78 4.05
CA GLY A 6 8.09 17.81 4.97
C GLY A 6 6.90 17.05 4.36
N SER A 7 6.19 17.64 3.39
CA SER A 7 5.02 17.02 2.75
C SER A 7 5.39 15.97 1.70
N THR A 8 6.60 16.07 1.13
CA THR A 8 7.10 15.15 0.11
C THR A 8 7.59 13.85 0.77
N VAL A 9 8.35 13.93 1.88
CA VAL A 9 8.89 12.74 2.58
C VAL A 9 7.76 11.86 3.13
N LYS A 10 6.71 12.46 3.72
CA LYS A 10 5.53 11.73 4.23
C LYS A 10 4.74 10.98 3.15
N ARG A 11 4.91 11.35 1.88
CA ARG A 11 4.23 10.73 0.74
C ARG A 11 4.98 9.52 0.17
N TRP A 12 6.31 9.51 0.27
CA TRP A 12 7.16 8.42 -0.20
C TRP A 12 7.29 7.25 0.79
N LEU A 13 7.11 7.49 2.09
CA LEU A 13 7.29 6.49 3.15
C LEU A 13 6.21 5.39 3.23
N ARG A 14 5.07 5.48 2.54
CA ARG A 14 3.94 4.54 2.74
C ARG A 14 4.02 3.24 1.97
N ARG A 15 4.53 3.24 0.73
CA ARG A 15 4.66 2.00 -0.07
C ARG A 15 5.70 1.04 0.52
N GLU A 16 6.79 1.59 1.07
CA GLU A 16 7.83 0.78 1.70
C GLU A 16 7.36 0.09 2.98
N ILE A 17 6.48 0.73 3.76
CA ILE A 17 5.89 0.12 4.97
C ILE A 17 5.05 -1.12 4.61
N ILE A 18 4.28 -1.07 3.52
CA ILE A 18 3.49 -2.22 3.04
C ILE A 18 4.42 -3.37 2.67
N VAL A 19 5.47 -3.08 1.90
CA VAL A 19 6.44 -4.08 1.45
C VAL A 19 7.15 -4.71 2.65
N HIS A 20 7.57 -3.92 3.63
CA HIS A 20 8.21 -4.41 4.84
C HIS A 20 7.26 -5.27 5.69
N HIS A 21 6.00 -4.85 5.83
CA HIS A 21 4.98 -5.64 6.54
C HIS A 21 4.72 -6.98 5.85
N ILE A 22 4.54 -6.97 4.52
CA ILE A 22 4.35 -8.18 3.72
C ILE A 22 5.59 -9.09 3.82
N HIS A 23 6.80 -8.53 3.76
CA HIS A 23 8.04 -9.29 3.91
C HIS A 23 8.06 -10.07 5.23
N GLY A 24 7.74 -9.41 6.34
CA GLY A 24 7.64 -10.07 7.65
C GLY A 24 6.59 -11.18 7.70
N VAL A 25 5.45 -10.99 7.03
CA VAL A 25 4.39 -12.02 6.91
C VAL A 25 4.90 -13.23 6.11
N VAL A 26 5.59 -13.02 4.99
CA VAL A 26 6.17 -14.08 4.15
C VAL A 26 7.21 -14.88 4.93
N GLU A 27 8.13 -14.21 5.62
CA GLU A 27 9.12 -14.90 6.45
C GLU A 27 8.48 -15.72 7.57
N SER A 28 7.49 -15.15 8.26
CA SER A 28 6.78 -15.81 9.35
C SER A 28 6.03 -17.05 8.85
N PHE A 29 5.39 -16.94 7.69
CA PHE A 29 4.74 -18.07 7.04
C PHE A 29 5.75 -19.19 6.75
N GLY A 30 6.90 -18.87 6.14
CA GLY A 30 7.96 -19.82 5.88
C GLY A 30 8.47 -20.52 7.14
N ARG A 31 8.71 -19.76 8.22
CA ARG A 31 9.12 -20.31 9.53
C ARG A 31 8.07 -21.27 10.11
N LYS A 32 6.80 -20.88 10.10
CA LYS A 32 5.67 -21.72 10.57
C LYS A 32 5.53 -23.02 9.77
N ARG A 33 5.78 -22.97 8.46
CA ARG A 33 5.71 -24.16 7.59
C ARG A 33 6.82 -25.15 7.92
N LYS A 34 8.07 -24.69 8.07
CA LYS A 34 9.21 -25.54 8.47
C LYS A 34 8.97 -26.21 9.83
N GLN A 35 8.39 -25.49 10.79
CA GLN A 35 8.06 -26.05 12.11
C GLN A 35 6.97 -27.14 12.05
N LYS A 36 6.10 -27.13 11.03
CA LYS A 36 4.97 -28.06 10.87
C LYS A 36 5.26 -29.24 9.93
N GLU A 37 6.49 -29.41 9.43
CA GLU A 37 6.85 -30.46 8.46
C GLU A 37 6.64 -31.90 8.96
N GLY A 38 6.43 -32.12 10.27
CA GLY A 38 6.09 -33.43 10.86
C GLY A 38 4.61 -33.66 11.21
N THR A 39 3.71 -32.70 10.92
CA THR A 39 2.25 -32.82 11.19
C THR A 39 1.49 -33.04 9.88
N LYS A 40 0.20 -33.43 9.97
CA LYS A 40 -0.74 -33.67 8.86
C LYS A 40 -0.41 -32.82 7.61
N VAL A 41 -0.04 -33.50 6.52
CA VAL A 41 0.46 -32.86 5.30
C VAL A 41 -0.71 -32.15 4.62
N ALA A 42 -0.79 -30.83 4.77
CA ALA A 42 -1.66 -30.01 3.92
C ALA A 42 -1.28 -30.20 2.44
N THR A 43 -2.27 -30.21 1.56
CA THR A 43 -2.09 -30.22 0.11
C THR A 43 -1.40 -28.94 -0.37
N HIS A 44 -0.88 -28.95 -1.60
CA HIS A 44 -0.30 -27.75 -2.19
C HIS A 44 -1.33 -26.61 -2.36
N GLU A 45 -2.58 -26.95 -2.68
CA GLU A 45 -3.64 -25.96 -2.87
C GLU A 45 -4.04 -25.29 -1.54
N GLU A 46 -4.21 -26.07 -0.47
CA GLU A 46 -4.50 -25.51 0.87
C GLU A 46 -3.40 -24.56 1.34
N LYS A 47 -2.12 -24.89 1.07
CA LYS A 47 -0.98 -24.02 1.39
C LYS A 47 -1.01 -22.71 0.61
N ARG A 48 -1.34 -22.80 -0.68
CA ARG A 48 -1.47 -21.64 -1.57
C ARG A 48 -2.59 -20.72 -1.11
N GLU A 49 -3.75 -21.28 -0.77
CA GLU A 49 -4.88 -20.52 -0.27
C GLU A 49 -4.60 -19.85 1.08
N GLU A 50 -3.98 -20.58 2.02
CA GLU A 50 -3.54 -20.04 3.31
C GLU A 50 -2.60 -18.85 3.10
N PHE A 51 -1.60 -19.02 2.23
CA PHE A 51 -0.65 -17.96 1.91
C PHE A 51 -1.31 -16.74 1.25
N ARG A 52 -2.21 -16.95 0.27
CA ARG A 52 -2.95 -15.86 -0.36
C ARG A 52 -3.82 -15.11 0.63
N ARG A 53 -4.53 -15.81 1.52
CA ARG A 53 -5.33 -15.17 2.58
C ARG A 53 -4.47 -14.30 3.49
N LEU A 54 -3.33 -14.82 3.96
CA LEU A 54 -2.40 -14.07 4.79
C LEU A 54 -1.88 -12.80 4.11
N LEU A 55 -1.48 -12.89 2.83
CA LEU A 55 -1.04 -11.72 2.08
C LEU A 55 -2.15 -10.69 1.90
N LEU A 56 -3.36 -11.16 1.58
CA LEU A 56 -4.51 -10.28 1.40
C LEU A 56 -4.86 -9.57 2.71
N ASP A 57 -4.89 -10.28 3.83
CA ASP A 57 -5.19 -9.71 5.14
C ASP A 57 -4.11 -8.73 5.60
N ALA A 58 -2.85 -8.99 5.30
CA ALA A 58 -1.75 -8.08 5.56
C ALA A 58 -1.82 -6.80 4.71
N ALA A 59 -2.26 -6.89 3.45
CA ALA A 59 -2.32 -5.76 2.53
C ALA A 59 -3.59 -4.89 2.72
N LYS A 60 -4.72 -5.51 3.08
CA LYS A 60 -6.05 -4.87 3.20
C LYS A 60 -6.03 -3.55 3.98
N PRO A 61 -5.46 -3.45 5.20
CA PRO A 61 -5.49 -2.21 5.98
C PRO A 61 -4.88 -1.03 5.24
N PHE A 62 -3.81 -1.28 4.48
CA PHE A 62 -3.14 -0.25 3.72
C PHE A 62 -3.94 0.17 2.50
N VAL A 63 -4.52 -0.77 1.75
CA VAL A 63 -5.37 -0.46 0.60
C VAL A 63 -6.61 0.32 1.03
N LEU A 64 -7.27 -0.09 2.12
CA LEU A 64 -8.43 0.61 2.67
C LEU A 64 -8.07 2.01 3.14
N GLN A 65 -6.98 2.18 3.89
CA GLN A 65 -6.53 3.50 4.32
C GLN A 65 -6.18 4.41 3.13
N GLN A 66 -5.60 3.85 2.06
CA GLN A 66 -5.33 4.61 0.84
C GLN A 66 -6.62 5.04 0.15
N ALA A 67 -7.64 4.17 0.11
CA ALA A 67 -8.94 4.49 -0.46
C ALA A 67 -9.66 5.59 0.35
N GLU A 68 -9.67 5.50 1.69
CA GLU A 68 -10.26 6.53 2.56
C GLU A 68 -9.64 7.90 2.33
N ARG A 69 -8.30 7.96 2.30
CA ARG A 69 -7.59 9.23 2.04
C ARG A 69 -7.87 9.77 0.64
N PHE A 70 -7.89 8.90 -0.37
CA PHE A 70 -8.25 9.31 -1.72
C PHE A 70 -9.65 9.94 -1.77
N VAL A 71 -10.63 9.32 -1.10
CA VAL A 71 -11.99 9.87 -1.02
C VAL A 71 -11.99 11.23 -0.32
N SER A 72 -11.32 11.37 0.83
CA SER A 72 -11.24 12.65 1.54
C SER A 72 -10.54 13.74 0.72
N GLU A 73 -9.50 13.40 -0.04
CA GLU A 73 -8.79 14.35 -0.91
C GLU A 73 -9.71 14.86 -2.03
N VAL A 74 -10.44 13.96 -2.70
CA VAL A 74 -11.40 14.33 -3.75
C VAL A 74 -12.54 15.17 -3.17
N GLU A 75 -13.12 14.74 -2.05
CA GLU A 75 -14.19 15.47 -1.38
C GLU A 75 -13.79 16.90 -1.02
N LEU A 76 -12.61 17.09 -0.41
CA LEU A 76 -12.10 18.41 -0.05
C LEU A 76 -11.87 19.28 -1.29
N PHE A 77 -11.37 18.69 -2.37
CA PHE A 77 -11.13 19.40 -3.62
C PHE A 77 -12.44 19.92 -4.23
N LEU A 78 -13.47 19.07 -4.27
CA LEU A 78 -14.79 19.43 -4.77
C LEU A 78 -15.51 20.44 -3.86
N ALA A 79 -15.41 20.27 -2.54
CA ALA A 79 -15.96 21.21 -1.56
C ALA A 79 -15.34 22.61 -1.67
N SER A 80 -14.14 22.72 -2.23
CA SER A 80 -13.45 24.00 -2.49
C SER A 80 -13.94 24.70 -3.78
N GLY A 81 -14.97 24.16 -4.45
CA GLY A 81 -15.52 24.72 -5.69
C GLY A 81 -14.70 24.39 -6.95
N LEU A 82 -13.71 23.50 -6.82
CA LEU A 82 -12.94 22.98 -7.95
C LEU A 82 -13.62 21.74 -8.53
N ASN A 83 -13.33 21.40 -9.79
CA ASN A 83 -13.93 20.24 -10.46
C ASN A 83 -12.98 19.04 -10.52
N ILE A 84 -13.52 17.89 -10.89
CA ILE A 84 -12.77 16.62 -10.94
C ILE A 84 -11.65 16.67 -11.99
N GLU A 85 -11.81 17.42 -13.07
CA GLU A 85 -10.80 17.60 -14.11
C GLU A 85 -9.58 18.37 -13.61
N ALA A 86 -9.78 19.33 -12.71
CA ALA A 86 -8.69 20.04 -12.04
C ALA A 86 -7.98 19.14 -11.02
N TYR A 87 -8.70 18.26 -10.32
CA TYR A 87 -8.11 17.26 -9.44
C TYR A 87 -7.21 16.29 -10.20
N ASP A 88 -7.71 15.75 -11.32
CA ASP A 88 -6.96 14.81 -12.17
C ASP A 88 -5.64 15.40 -12.66
N LYS A 89 -5.64 16.66 -13.12
CA LYS A 89 -4.41 17.36 -13.53
C LYS A 89 -3.39 17.46 -12.41
N VAL A 90 -3.81 17.83 -11.19
CA VAL A 90 -2.93 17.94 -10.02
C VAL A 90 -2.40 16.56 -9.61
N TYR A 91 -3.25 15.53 -9.63
CA TYR A 91 -2.87 14.16 -9.32
C TYR A 91 -1.84 13.62 -10.31
N MET A 92 -2.04 13.86 -11.61
CA MET A 92 -1.11 13.46 -12.67
C MET A 92 0.23 14.21 -12.57
N GLN A 93 0.23 15.51 -12.26
CA GLN A 93 1.45 16.26 -11.99
C GLN A 93 2.20 15.70 -10.78
N HIS A 94 1.46 15.32 -9.74
CA HIS A 94 2.04 14.71 -8.56
C HIS A 94 2.71 13.37 -8.88
N LEU A 95 2.06 12.50 -9.67
CA LEU A 95 2.63 11.23 -10.13
C LEU A 95 3.86 11.44 -11.03
N ALA A 96 3.81 12.41 -11.95
CA ALA A 96 4.93 12.73 -12.83
C ALA A 96 6.15 13.25 -12.05
N GLY A 97 5.93 14.11 -11.05
CA GLY A 97 6.97 14.59 -10.14
C GLY A 97 7.52 13.52 -9.21
N MET A 98 6.78 12.43 -8.96
CA MET A 98 7.32 11.26 -8.28
C MET A 98 8.24 10.43 -9.19
N SER A 99 7.93 10.34 -10.49
CA SER A 99 8.74 9.59 -11.47
C SER A 99 10.15 10.18 -11.68
N THR A 100 10.29 11.51 -11.58
CA THR A 100 11.57 12.21 -11.82
C THR A 100 12.52 12.25 -10.61
N ALA A 101 12.10 11.79 -9.44
CA ALA A 101 12.94 11.71 -8.23
C ALA A 101 13.70 10.37 -8.08
N ALA A 102 13.54 9.45 -9.03
CA ALA A 102 14.15 8.12 -9.01
C ALA A 102 15.40 7.99 -9.92
N LYS A 103 16.13 9.09 -10.16
CA LYS A 103 17.35 9.08 -10.99
C LYS A 103 18.53 9.72 -10.28
#